data_AF-A0A3S1XHW2-F1
#
_entry.id   AF-A0A3S1XHW2-F1
#
_cell.length_a   1.000
_cell.length_b   1.000
_cell.length_c   1.000
_cell.angle_alpha   90.00
_cell.angle_beta   90.00
_cell.angle_gamma   90.00
#
_symmetry.space_group_name_H-M   'P 1'
#
loop_
_entity.id
_entity.type
_entity.pdbx_description
1 polymer ?
#
loop_
_entity_poly.entity_id
_entity_poly.type
_entity_poly.pdbx_seq_one_letter_code
_entity_poly.pdbx_strand_id
1 'polypeptide(L)'
;MSGMEHSGGQAGKGRVKNAILIAGPTASGKSALALDLAERRGGVIVNTDSMQGYSVLDVLTARPEAADLARAPHFLYGHVHPATPYSTGAWLRDVRKL
;
A
#
# COMPACT_ATOMS: atom_id res chain seq x y z
N MET A 1 -46.38 -22.57 5.63
CA MET A 1 -44.92 -22.71 5.46
C MET A 1 -44.41 -21.44 4.79
N SER A 2 -44.02 -20.45 5.59
CA SER A 2 -43.48 -19.17 5.11
C SER A 2 -41.96 -19.32 4.93
N GLY A 3 -41.45 -18.89 3.78
CA GLY A 3 -40.06 -19.07 3.37
C GLY A 3 -39.07 -18.41 4.33
N MET A 4 -38.09 -19.19 4.77
CA MET A 4 -36.83 -18.64 5.28
C MET A 4 -36.05 -18.12 4.08
N GLU A 5 -35.99 -16.80 3.92
CA GLU A 5 -35.02 -16.16 3.06
C GLU A 5 -33.63 -16.38 3.67
N HIS A 6 -32.81 -17.19 3.01
CA HIS A 6 -31.39 -17.28 3.30
C HIS A 6 -30.73 -15.95 2.91
N SER A 7 -30.51 -15.08 3.90
CA SER A 7 -29.63 -13.91 3.81
C SER A 7 -28.15 -14.32 3.75
N GLY A 8 -27.81 -15.17 2.78
CA GLY A 8 -26.44 -15.56 2.50
C GLY A 8 -25.96 -14.90 1.23
N GLY A 9 -25.32 -13.72 1.31
CA GLY A 9 -24.78 -13.14 0.09
C GLY A 9 -24.22 -11.74 0.16
N GLN A 10 -23.19 -11.48 0.97
CA GLN A 10 -22.27 -10.35 0.69
C GLN A 10 -20.87 -10.46 1.30
N ALA A 11 -20.48 -11.60 1.88
CA ALA A 11 -19.11 -11.81 2.36
C ALA A 11 -18.19 -12.23 1.18
N GLY A 12 -17.79 -11.29 0.32
CA GLY A 12 -16.77 -11.62 -0.70
C GLY A 12 -16.49 -10.61 -1.80
N LYS A 13 -17.34 -9.59 -2.00
CA LYS A 13 -17.09 -8.54 -2.99
C LYS A 13 -16.11 -7.51 -2.39
N GLY A 14 -14.81 -7.66 -2.68
CA GLY A 14 -13.79 -6.67 -2.29
C GLY A 14 -12.46 -7.20 -1.74
N ARG A 15 -12.24 -8.52 -1.67
CA ARG A 15 -10.92 -9.04 -1.26
C ARG A 15 -9.95 -8.93 -2.44
N VAL A 16 -8.85 -8.21 -2.25
CA VAL A 16 -7.72 -8.22 -3.20
C VAL A 16 -7.19 -9.65 -3.27
N LYS A 17 -7.46 -10.35 -4.38
CA LYS A 17 -7.15 -11.79 -4.51
C LYS A 17 -5.66 -12.06 -4.71
N ASN A 18 -4.90 -11.06 -5.14
CA ASN A 18 -3.48 -11.17 -5.50
C ASN A 18 -2.60 -10.17 -4.73
N ALA A 19 -2.94 -9.86 -3.47
CA ALA A 19 -2.11 -9.01 -2.62
C ALA A 19 -0.92 -9.77 -2.05
N ILE A 20 0.25 -9.15 -2.07
CA ILE A 20 1.48 -9.69 -1.49
C ILE A 20 1.94 -8.69 -0.43
N LEU A 21 2.04 -9.15 0.82
CA LEU A 21 2.61 -8.37 1.90
C LEU A 21 4.09 -8.71 2.05
N ILE A 22 4.96 -7.71 1.85
CA ILE A 22 6.40 -7.82 2.06
C ILE A 22 6.73 -7.09 3.36
N ALA A 23 6.89 -7.85 4.44
CA ALA A 23 7.23 -7.33 5.77
C ALA A 23 8.63 -7.80 6.22
N GLY A 24 9.23 -7.06 7.13
CA GLY A 24 10.59 -7.33 7.63
C GLY A 24 11.27 -6.09 8.22
N PRO A 25 12.41 -6.25 8.91
CA PRO A 25 13.14 -5.14 9.54
C PRO A 25 13.54 -4.03 8.56
N THR A 26 13.73 -2.82 9.05
CA THR A 26 14.32 -1.72 8.26
C THR A 26 15.67 -2.17 7.68
N ALA A 27 15.98 -1.71 6.46
CA ALA A 27 17.18 -2.10 5.69
C ALA A 27 17.30 -3.59 5.29
N SER A 28 16.25 -4.41 5.43
CA SER A 28 16.27 -5.82 4.99
C SER A 28 16.05 -6.04 3.49
N GLY A 29 16.12 -4.99 2.65
CA GLY A 29 15.94 -5.11 1.18
C GLY A 29 14.49 -5.22 0.66
N LYS A 30 13.47 -4.93 1.48
CA LYS A 30 12.04 -5.06 1.11
C LYS A 30 11.66 -4.28 -0.14
N SER A 31 12.09 -3.03 -0.26
CA SER A 31 11.75 -2.16 -1.39
C SER A 31 12.29 -2.72 -2.70
N ALA A 32 13.53 -3.24 -2.69
CA ALA A 32 14.13 -3.88 -3.85
C ALA A 32 13.35 -5.13 -4.28
N LEU A 33 12.95 -5.98 -3.33
CA LEU A 33 12.12 -7.15 -3.62
C LEU A 33 10.73 -6.76 -4.16
N ALA A 34 10.10 -5.73 -3.59
CA ALA A 34 8.80 -5.25 -4.04
C ALA A 34 8.86 -4.73 -5.49
N LEU A 35 9.90 -3.96 -5.82
CA LEU A 35 10.13 -3.41 -7.15
C LEU A 35 10.34 -4.48 -8.21
N ASP A 36 11.25 -5.40 -7.93
CA ASP A 36 11.56 -6.54 -8.79
C ASP A 36 10.32 -7.44 -9.01
N LEU A 37 9.45 -7.57 -8.00
CA LEU A 37 8.18 -8.29 -8.13
C LEU A 37 7.14 -7.53 -8.96
N ALA A 38 7.04 -6.22 -8.78
CA ALA A 38 6.12 -5.36 -9.52
C ALA A 38 6.47 -5.33 -11.00
N GLU A 39 7.74 -5.14 -11.35
CA GLU A 39 8.21 -5.15 -12.75
C GLU A 39 7.87 -6.46 -13.47
N ARG A 40 8.19 -7.60 -12.86
CA ARG A 40 7.95 -8.91 -13.49
C ARG A 40 6.47 -9.27 -13.65
N ARG A 41 5.59 -8.70 -12.83
CA ARG A 41 4.17 -9.06 -12.81
C ARG A 41 3.25 -7.96 -13.34
N GLY A 42 3.80 -6.82 -13.78
CA GLY A 42 3.00 -5.63 -14.08
C GLY A 42 2.19 -5.16 -12.87
N GLY A 43 2.75 -5.33 -11.66
CA GLY A 43 2.12 -4.98 -10.40
C GLY A 43 2.33 -3.52 -10.01
N VAL A 44 1.74 -3.14 -8.89
CA VAL A 44 1.91 -1.82 -8.28
C VAL A 44 2.37 -1.97 -6.84
N ILE A 45 3.05 -0.96 -6.32
CA ILE A 45 3.55 -0.93 -4.94
C ILE A 45 2.73 0.08 -4.15
N VAL A 46 2.20 -0.37 -3.00
CA VAL A 46 1.47 0.48 -2.07
C VAL A 46 2.27 0.54 -0.78
N ASN A 47 2.72 1.74 -0.41
CA ASN A 47 3.46 1.95 0.83
C ASN A 47 2.61 1.59 2.06
N THR A 48 3.23 0.92 3.04
CA THR A 48 2.65 0.64 4.36
C THR A 48 3.53 1.11 5.52
N ASP A 49 4.60 1.85 5.25
CA ASP A 49 5.45 2.50 6.25
C ASP A 49 4.84 3.85 6.67
N SER A 50 4.68 4.06 7.98
CA SER A 50 4.01 5.23 8.54
C SER A 50 4.80 6.53 8.40
N MET A 51 6.12 6.45 8.21
CA MET A 51 7.00 7.62 8.10
C MET A 51 7.22 8.03 6.63
N GLN A 52 7.31 7.05 5.72
CA GLN A 52 7.48 7.31 4.28
C GLN A 52 6.27 8.01 3.62
N GLY A 53 5.12 8.07 4.29
CA GLY A 53 3.95 8.82 3.83
C GLY A 53 4.10 10.35 3.87
N TYR A 54 5.02 10.89 4.69
CA TYR A 54 5.19 12.34 4.85
C TYR A 54 6.02 12.97 3.74
N SER A 55 5.57 14.14 3.26
CA SER A 55 6.12 14.81 2.07
C SER A 55 7.58 15.28 2.21
N VAL A 56 8.06 15.50 3.44
CA VAL A 56 9.35 16.13 3.74
C VAL A 56 10.46 15.16 4.19
N LEU A 57 10.21 13.85 4.18
CA LEU A 57 11.10 12.86 4.84
C LEU A 57 11.75 11.85 3.88
N ASP A 58 11.99 12.19 2.61
CA ASP A 58 12.57 11.28 1.59
C ASP A 58 13.91 10.71 2.00
N VAL A 59 14.85 11.58 2.36
CA VAL A 59 16.20 11.16 2.74
C VAL A 59 16.18 10.32 4.02
N LEU A 60 15.45 10.77 5.04
CA LEU A 60 15.47 10.14 6.38
C LEU A 60 14.74 8.80 6.45
N THR A 61 13.79 8.56 5.54
CA THR A 61 12.95 7.36 5.56
C THR A 61 13.30 6.37 4.47
N ALA A 62 14.38 6.62 3.70
CA ALA A 62 14.77 5.79 2.56
C ALA A 62 13.58 5.57 1.59
N ARG A 63 12.89 6.66 1.22
CA ARG A 63 11.86 6.59 0.16
C ARG A 63 12.51 6.13 -1.15
N PRO A 64 11.76 5.44 -2.02
CA PRO A 64 12.24 5.09 -3.35
C PRO A 64 12.75 6.32 -4.10
N GLU A 65 13.91 6.20 -4.73
CA GLU A 65 14.48 7.26 -5.54
C GLU A 65 13.75 7.38 -6.89
N ALA A 66 14.00 8.47 -7.63
CA ALA A 66 13.36 8.71 -8.93
C ALA A 66 13.55 7.55 -9.92
N ALA A 67 14.72 6.89 -9.90
CA ALA A 67 14.99 5.73 -10.74
C ALA A 67 14.09 4.54 -10.40
N ASP A 68 13.79 4.31 -9.12
CA ASP A 68 12.90 3.23 -8.68
C ASP A 68 11.43 3.58 -8.96
N LEU A 69 11.03 4.85 -8.76
CA LEU A 69 9.68 5.33 -9.06
C LEU A 69 9.34 5.22 -10.55
N ALA A 70 10.33 5.31 -11.44
CA ALA A 70 10.13 5.16 -12.88
C ALA A 70 9.91 3.69 -13.32
N ARG A 71 10.31 2.72 -12.48
CA ARG A 71 10.31 1.30 -12.81
C ARG A 71 8.95 0.62 -12.55
N ALA A 72 8.17 1.11 -11.60
CA ALA A 72 6.81 0.63 -11.34
C ALA A 72 5.94 1.72 -10.68
N PRO A 73 4.60 1.67 -10.78
CA PRO A 73 3.73 2.58 -10.05
C PRO A 73 3.88 2.40 -8.53
N HIS A 74 4.14 3.51 -7.83
CA HIS A 74 4.23 3.56 -6.38
C HIS A 74 3.15 4.50 -5.82
N PHE A 75 2.42 4.03 -4.80
CA PHE A 75 1.35 4.78 -4.17
C PHE A 75 1.61 5.00 -2.68
N LEU A 76 1.03 6.09 -2.15
CA LEU A 76 1.04 6.46 -0.73
C LEU A 76 2.43 6.77 -0.15
N TYR A 77 3.33 7.28 -0.99
CA TYR A 77 4.60 7.89 -0.60
C TYR A 77 4.47 9.40 -0.62
N GLY A 78 4.97 10.08 0.42
CA GLY A 78 5.14 11.53 0.41
C GLY A 78 3.88 12.38 0.22
N HIS A 79 2.69 11.81 0.33
CA HIS A 79 1.42 12.50 0.02
C HIS A 79 0.81 13.20 1.23
N VAL A 80 1.37 12.99 2.43
CA VAL A 80 0.87 13.56 3.69
C VAL A 80 1.70 14.77 4.09
N HIS A 81 1.03 15.89 4.40
CA HIS A 81 1.70 17.07 4.93
C HIS A 81 2.27 16.78 6.34
N PRO A 82 3.49 17.25 6.69
CA PRO A 82 4.17 16.91 7.95
C PRO A 82 3.38 17.26 9.23
N ALA A 83 2.53 18.29 9.17
CA ALA A 83 1.69 18.69 10.31
C ALA A 83 0.38 17.89 10.42
N THR A 84 0.08 17.00 9.47
CA THR A 84 -1.17 16.22 9.45
C THR A 84 -0.99 14.89 10.17
N PRO A 85 -1.74 14.59 11.24
CA PRO A 85 -1.72 13.27 11.85
C PRO A 85 -2.16 12.19 10.85
N TYR A 86 -1.37 11.12 10.73
CA TYR A 86 -1.65 10.03 9.80
C TYR A 86 -1.72 8.68 10.50
N SER A 87 -2.93 8.14 10.62
CA SER A 87 -3.20 6.87 11.29
C SER A 87 -3.46 5.75 10.29
N THR A 88 -3.47 4.50 10.77
CA THR A 88 -3.91 3.34 9.98
C THR A 88 -5.30 3.53 9.37
N GLY A 89 -6.21 4.21 10.08
CA GLY A 89 -7.53 4.54 9.56
C GLY A 89 -7.51 5.58 8.43
N ALA A 90 -6.57 6.53 8.49
CA ALA A 90 -6.34 7.47 7.38
C ALA A 90 -5.75 6.75 6.16
N TRP A 91 -4.72 5.91 6.37
CA TRP A 91 -4.15 5.05 5.35
C TRP A 91 -5.21 4.17 4.67
N LEU A 92 -6.09 3.53 5.44
CA LEU A 92 -7.16 2.70 4.91
C LEU A 92 -8.15 3.49 4.03
N ARG A 93 -8.41 4.76 4.36
CA ARG A 93 -9.27 5.62 3.53
C ARG A 93 -8.58 6.02 2.23
N ASP A 94 -7.27 6.21 2.24
CA ASP A 94 -6.53 6.62 1.03
C ASP A 94 -6.31 5.45 0.09
N VAL A 95 -5.93 4.28 0.60
CA VAL A 95 -5.74 3.09 -0.24
C VAL A 95 -7.04 2.64 -0.93
N ARG A 96 -8.20 2.92 -0.33
CA ARG A 96 -9.53 2.64 -0.92
C ARG A 96 -9.88 3.54 -2.11
N LYS A 97 -9.13 4.62 -2.33
CA LYS A 97 -9.33 5.56 -3.45
C LYS A 97 -8.41 5.28 -4.64
N LEU A 98 -7.43 4.38 -4.46
CA LEU A 98 -6.57 3.89 -5.54
C LEU A 98 -7.39 3.00 -6.47
#